data_AF-A0AA44QF13-F1
#
_entry.id   AF-A0AA44QF13-F1
#
_cell.length_a   1.000
_cell.length_b   1.000
_cell.length_c   1.000
_cell.angle_alpha   90.00
_cell.angle_beta   90.00
_cell.angle_gamma   90.00
#
_symmetry.space_group_name_H-M   'P 1'
#
loop_
_entity.id
_entity.type
_entity.pdbx_description
1 polymer ?
#
loop_
_entity_poly.entity_id
_entity_poly.type
_entity_poly.pdbx_seq_one_letter_code
_entity_poly.pdbx_strand_id
1 'polypeptide(L)'
;VKKGEIRVNEPLKFDQFALYQLDFKENEFSSMSFSLQKKENQQKWAPIKVDLENPQETYDLGDGYSIKLLSYFPDFYFDENGQPNTKTKIPNNPAFVFKMFTPETPKGEVSFVGIQQNIEPEGNNQYKMTFAGVEMRNATGLIVRKDLTLWILGIGGFIFMVGVIQGMYWNHRRIWIQRVKDEWWIAGHTNKHWFGLRKDIEKVLEGTTIPQPYDKVIDQKIS
;
A
#
# COMPACT_ATOMS: atom_id res chain seq x y z
N VAL A 1 -4.90 9.60 18.05
CA VAL A 1 -4.93 9.92 16.60
C VAL A 1 -3.69 10.73 16.26
N LYS A 2 -2.77 10.21 15.42
CA LYS A 2 -1.66 11.03 14.90
C LYS A 2 -2.20 11.87 13.74
N LYS A 3 -1.98 13.18 13.77
CA LYS A 3 -2.31 14.11 12.68
C LYS A 3 -1.01 14.49 11.97
N GLY A 4 -1.01 14.49 10.64
CA GLY A 4 0.14 14.88 9.83
C GLY A 4 -0.32 15.29 8.44
N GLU A 5 0.39 16.24 7.85
CA GLU A 5 0.13 16.74 6.51
C GLU A 5 0.74 15.76 5.48
N ILE A 6 -0.02 15.35 4.47
CA ILE A 6 0.50 14.62 3.31
C ILE A 6 0.78 15.68 2.25
N ARG A 7 2.03 15.75 1.77
CA ARG A 7 2.42 16.63 0.67
C ARG A 7 2.85 15.79 -0.52
N VAL A 8 2.79 16.38 -1.71
CA VAL A 8 3.27 15.73 -2.93
C VAL A 8 4.73 15.30 -2.73
N ASN A 9 5.00 14.01 -2.95
CA ASN A 9 6.29 13.33 -2.70
C ASN A 9 6.74 13.17 -1.24
N GLU A 10 5.95 13.62 -0.26
CA GLU A 10 6.22 13.42 1.17
C GLU A 10 5.11 12.56 1.80
N PRO A 11 5.29 11.23 1.86
CA PRO A 11 4.29 10.34 2.45
C PRO A 11 4.18 10.54 3.96
N LEU A 12 2.97 10.43 4.50
CA LEU A 12 2.78 10.33 5.93
C LEU A 12 3.18 8.93 6.38
N LYS A 13 4.34 8.83 7.02
CA LYS A 13 4.84 7.58 7.61
C LYS A 13 4.35 7.45 9.04
N PHE A 14 3.72 6.33 9.37
CA PHE A 14 3.36 5.98 10.73
C PHE A 14 3.62 4.49 10.96
N ASP A 15 4.40 4.20 11.99
CA ASP A 15 4.80 2.82 12.32
C ASP A 15 5.40 2.08 11.10
N GLN A 16 4.82 0.97 10.66
CA GLN A 16 5.25 0.19 9.49
C GLN A 16 4.58 0.61 8.18
N PHE A 17 3.77 1.68 8.20
CA PHE A 17 2.95 2.12 7.08
C PHE A 17 3.40 3.47 6.55
N ALA A 18 3.25 3.65 5.24
CA ALA A 18 3.43 4.91 4.54
C ALA A 18 2.17 5.17 3.70
N LEU A 19 1.53 6.31 3.95
CA LEU A 19 0.42 6.82 3.16
C LEU A 19 0.96 7.75 2.09
N TYR A 20 0.72 7.42 0.82
CA TYR A 20 1.02 8.31 -0.30
C TYR A 20 -0.28 8.79 -0.91
N GLN A 21 -0.33 10.07 -1.27
CA GLN A 21 -1.35 10.60 -2.15
C GLN A 21 -1.01 10.18 -3.59
N LEU A 22 -1.90 9.43 -4.24
CA LEU A 22 -1.71 8.98 -5.62
C LEU A 22 -2.36 9.95 -6.61
N ASP A 23 -3.62 10.25 -6.36
CA ASP A 23 -4.48 10.96 -7.28
C ASP A 23 -5.41 11.91 -6.53
N PHE A 24 -5.77 12.96 -7.26
CA PHE A 24 -6.76 13.93 -6.83
C PHE A 24 -7.85 13.94 -7.90
N LYS A 25 -9.08 13.69 -7.48
CA LYS A 25 -10.24 13.72 -8.35
C LYS A 25 -11.08 14.94 -7.99
N GLU A 26 -11.07 15.91 -8.88
CA GLU A 26 -11.96 17.05 -8.81
C GLU A 26 -13.38 16.65 -9.23
N ASN A 27 -14.37 17.28 -8.61
CA ASN A 27 -15.76 17.20 -9.03
C ASN A 27 -16.37 15.78 -9.04
N GLU A 28 -15.98 14.92 -8.10
CA GLU A 28 -16.65 13.63 -7.89
C GLU A 28 -18.06 13.85 -7.35
N PHE A 29 -19.06 13.15 -7.89
CA PHE A 29 -20.44 13.26 -7.39
C PHE A 29 -20.51 12.82 -5.93
N SER A 30 -21.00 13.69 -5.06
CA SER A 30 -21.16 13.42 -3.62
C SER A 30 -22.60 13.09 -3.26
N SER A 31 -23.56 13.82 -3.84
CA SER A 31 -24.97 13.58 -3.58
C SER A 31 -25.81 13.98 -4.79
N MET A 32 -26.97 13.36 -4.93
CA MET A 32 -27.95 13.68 -5.96
C MET A 32 -29.31 13.93 -5.34
N SER A 33 -30.00 14.95 -5.85
CA SER A 33 -31.32 15.35 -5.38
C SER A 33 -32.39 14.96 -6.40
N PHE A 34 -33.49 14.39 -5.91
CA PHE A 34 -34.60 13.96 -6.75
C PHE A 34 -35.94 14.40 -6.16
N SER A 35 -36.84 14.90 -6.99
CA SER A 35 -38.22 15.25 -6.60
C SER A 35 -39.21 14.23 -7.13
N LEU A 36 -40.12 13.79 -6.27
CA LEU A 36 -41.33 13.09 -6.70
C LEU A 36 -42.18 14.06 -7.53
N GLN A 37 -42.72 13.59 -8.66
CA GLN A 37 -43.61 14.35 -9.52
C GLN A 37 -44.80 13.49 -9.96
N LYS A 38 -46.02 14.01 -9.82
CA LYS A 38 -47.23 13.39 -10.37
C LYS A 38 -47.35 13.77 -11.85
N LYS A 39 -47.59 12.79 -12.72
CA LYS A 39 -47.57 13.00 -14.18
C LYS A 39 -48.75 13.82 -14.68
N GLU A 40 -49.92 13.60 -14.10
CA GLU A 40 -51.19 14.18 -14.55
C GLU A 40 -51.21 15.71 -14.44
N ASN A 41 -50.90 16.25 -13.26
CA ASN A 41 -50.97 17.69 -12.96
C ASN A 41 -49.59 18.35 -12.82
N GLN A 42 -48.51 17.61 -13.05
CA GLN A 42 -47.12 18.05 -12.86
C GLN A 42 -46.77 18.53 -11.45
N GLN A 43 -47.58 18.22 -10.43
CA GLN A 43 -47.29 18.56 -9.04
C GLN A 43 -45.97 17.91 -8.62
N LYS A 44 -45.09 18.71 -7.99
CA LYS A 44 -43.78 18.29 -7.51
C LYS A 44 -43.69 18.45 -6.00
N TRP A 45 -43.14 17.45 -5.34
CA TRP A 45 -42.82 17.49 -3.92
C TRP A 45 -41.38 17.99 -3.71
N ALA A 46 -41.06 18.34 -2.46
CA ALA A 46 -39.72 18.73 -2.07
C ALA A 46 -38.68 17.65 -2.46
N PRO A 47 -37.48 18.06 -2.91
CA PRO A 47 -36.46 17.12 -3.33
C PRO A 47 -35.93 16.32 -2.13
N ILE A 48 -35.76 15.02 -2.32
CA ILE A 48 -34.97 14.16 -1.44
C ILE A 48 -33.51 14.20 -1.88
N LYS A 49 -32.59 14.22 -0.90
CA LYS A 49 -31.15 14.20 -1.14
C LYS A 49 -30.59 12.81 -0.85
N VAL A 50 -30.02 12.17 -1.86
CA VAL A 50 -29.40 10.86 -1.78
C VAL A 50 -27.88 11.04 -1.70
N ASP A 51 -27.29 10.63 -0.58
CA ASP A 51 -25.84 10.54 -0.41
C ASP A 51 -25.29 9.36 -1.24
N LEU A 52 -24.29 9.59 -2.08
CA LEU A 52 -23.74 8.55 -2.96
C LEU A 52 -22.72 7.65 -2.27
N GLU A 53 -22.16 8.08 -1.14
CA GLU A 53 -21.23 7.27 -0.34
C GLU A 53 -22.00 6.35 0.61
N ASN A 54 -23.06 6.87 1.23
CA ASN A 54 -23.90 6.09 2.15
C ASN A 54 -25.39 6.45 1.99
N PRO A 55 -26.07 5.93 0.96
CA PRO A 55 -27.46 6.26 0.70
C PRO A 55 -28.39 5.67 1.76
N GLN A 56 -29.41 6.44 2.16
CA GLN A 56 -30.47 5.94 3.03
C GLN A 56 -31.44 5.05 2.25
N GLU A 57 -31.98 4.02 2.91
CA GLU A 57 -32.94 3.10 2.29
C GLU A 57 -34.31 3.73 2.09
N THR A 58 -34.76 4.62 2.99
CA THR A 58 -36.11 5.18 2.97
C THR A 58 -36.08 6.67 3.27
N TYR A 59 -36.83 7.44 2.48
CA TYR A 59 -37.02 8.87 2.60
C TYR A 59 -38.50 9.15 2.81
N ASP A 60 -38.84 9.75 3.95
CA ASP A 60 -40.21 10.16 4.26
C ASP A 60 -40.45 11.59 3.75
N LEU A 61 -41.51 11.76 2.95
CA LEU A 61 -41.93 13.05 2.39
C LEU A 61 -43.07 13.68 3.19
N GLY A 62 -43.59 13.00 4.22
CA GLY A 62 -44.76 13.41 4.98
C GLY A 62 -46.08 13.04 4.29
N ASP A 63 -47.19 13.20 5.01
CA ASP A 63 -48.57 13.02 4.51
C ASP A 63 -48.84 11.68 3.80
N GLY A 64 -48.14 10.61 4.24
CA GLY A 64 -48.29 9.25 3.68
C GLY A 64 -47.49 9.00 2.39
N TYR A 65 -46.64 9.94 1.99
CA TYR A 65 -45.70 9.79 0.86
C TYR A 65 -44.34 9.31 1.38
N SER A 66 -43.83 8.21 0.82
CA SER A 66 -42.47 7.75 1.13
C SER A 66 -41.78 7.17 -0.10
N ILE A 67 -40.47 7.29 -0.15
CA ILE A 67 -39.64 6.77 -1.24
C ILE A 67 -38.65 5.77 -0.64
N LYS A 68 -38.65 4.55 -1.16
CA LYS A 68 -37.68 3.53 -0.81
C LYS A 68 -36.66 3.38 -1.95
N LEU A 69 -35.38 3.48 -1.64
CA LEU A 69 -34.30 3.15 -2.55
C LEU A 69 -34.09 1.63 -2.51
N LEU A 70 -34.46 0.94 -3.61
CA LEU A 70 -34.31 -0.51 -3.72
C LEU A 70 -32.88 -0.91 -4.09
N SER A 71 -32.31 -0.20 -5.06
CA SER A 71 -30.96 -0.48 -5.58
C SER A 71 -30.27 0.82 -6.00
N TYR A 72 -28.96 0.85 -5.79
CA TYR A 72 -28.07 1.94 -6.20
C TYR A 72 -26.86 1.37 -6.94
N PHE A 73 -26.59 1.89 -8.13
CA PHE A 73 -25.46 1.49 -8.98
C PHE A 73 -24.56 2.71 -9.22
N PRO A 74 -23.40 2.84 -8.56
CA PRO A 74 -22.51 4.00 -8.70
C PRO A 74 -21.98 4.23 -10.13
N ASP A 75 -21.70 3.17 -10.87
CA ASP A 75 -21.13 3.22 -12.22
C ASP A 75 -21.89 2.24 -13.13
N PHE A 76 -23.11 2.64 -13.45
CA PHE A 76 -24.12 1.81 -14.09
C PHE A 76 -23.72 1.32 -15.49
N TYR A 77 -23.92 0.03 -15.73
CA TYR A 77 -23.85 -0.61 -17.04
C TYR A 77 -24.78 -1.85 -17.10
N PHE A 78 -25.08 -2.30 -18.32
CA PHE A 78 -25.72 -3.59 -18.54
C PHE A 78 -24.68 -4.68 -18.76
N ASP A 79 -24.81 -5.80 -18.06
CA ASP A 79 -23.95 -6.97 -18.27
C ASP A 79 -24.33 -7.77 -19.53
N GLU A 80 -23.61 -8.85 -19.81
CA GLU A 80 -23.83 -9.72 -20.97
C GLU A 80 -25.23 -10.37 -21.00
N ASN A 81 -25.88 -10.47 -19.83
CA ASN A 81 -27.23 -11.00 -19.69
C ASN A 81 -28.31 -9.91 -19.73
N GLY A 82 -27.92 -8.65 -19.94
CA GLY A 82 -28.82 -7.49 -19.93
C GLY A 82 -29.27 -7.06 -18.54
N GLN A 83 -28.62 -7.52 -17.46
CA GLN A 83 -28.95 -7.14 -16.10
C GLN A 83 -28.19 -5.87 -15.67
N PRO A 84 -28.80 -5.00 -14.84
CA PRO A 84 -28.16 -3.80 -14.34
C PRO A 84 -27.03 -4.15 -13.35
N ASN A 85 -25.83 -3.62 -13.57
CA ASN A 85 -24.67 -3.84 -12.71
C ASN A 85 -23.79 -2.57 -12.59
N THR A 86 -22.78 -2.59 -11.72
CA THR A 86 -21.86 -1.46 -11.49
C THR A 86 -20.41 -1.83 -11.78
N LYS A 87 -19.69 -1.02 -12.55
CA LYS A 87 -18.28 -1.28 -12.91
C LYS A 87 -17.34 -1.01 -11.75
N THR A 88 -17.58 0.08 -11.04
CA THR A 88 -16.75 0.57 -9.95
C THR A 88 -17.63 1.02 -8.79
N LYS A 89 -17.01 1.24 -7.63
CA LYS A 89 -17.67 1.85 -6.46
C LYS A 89 -17.69 3.37 -6.52
N ILE A 90 -16.99 3.95 -7.48
CA ILE A 90 -16.88 5.40 -7.63
C ILE A 90 -18.10 5.86 -8.44
N PRO A 91 -18.84 6.87 -7.99
CA PRO A 91 -20.05 7.32 -8.67
C PRO A 91 -19.72 8.09 -9.96
N ASN A 92 -19.38 7.39 -11.05
CA ASN A 92 -19.11 8.00 -12.35
C ASN A 92 -20.37 8.11 -13.22
N ASN A 93 -21.26 7.11 -13.11
CA ASN A 93 -22.52 7.05 -13.84
C ASN A 93 -23.63 6.46 -12.94
N PRO A 94 -24.02 7.15 -11.86
CA PRO A 94 -24.97 6.62 -10.91
C PRO A 94 -26.36 6.39 -11.50
N ALA A 95 -26.97 5.26 -11.13
CA ALA A 95 -28.36 4.92 -11.41
C ALA A 95 -29.06 4.40 -10.15
N PHE A 96 -30.37 4.67 -10.05
CA PHE A 96 -31.18 4.42 -8.86
C PHE A 96 -32.47 3.71 -9.23
N VAL A 97 -32.88 2.78 -8.37
CA VAL A 97 -34.20 2.14 -8.42
C VAL A 97 -35.00 2.61 -7.23
N PHE A 98 -35.95 3.50 -7.47
CA PHE A 98 -36.84 4.01 -6.44
C PHE A 98 -38.17 3.25 -6.46
N LYS A 99 -38.69 2.94 -5.28
CA LYS A 99 -40.08 2.52 -5.08
C LYS A 99 -40.82 3.62 -4.33
N MET A 100 -41.78 4.23 -4.98
CA MET A 100 -42.54 5.39 -4.49
C MET A 100 -43.86 4.88 -3.92
N PHE A 101 -44.12 5.15 -2.65
CA PHE A 101 -45.38 4.87 -1.98
C PHE A 101 -46.14 6.17 -1.81
N THR A 102 -47.40 6.18 -2.25
CA THR A 102 -48.29 7.33 -2.11
C THR A 102 -49.65 6.87 -1.58
N PRO A 103 -50.49 7.77 -1.05
CA PRO A 103 -51.85 7.43 -0.62
C PRO A 103 -52.71 6.83 -1.76
N GLU A 104 -52.47 7.25 -3.01
CA GLU A 104 -53.17 6.74 -4.20
C GLU A 104 -52.60 5.40 -4.67
N THR A 105 -51.32 5.14 -4.39
CA THR A 105 -50.58 3.93 -4.80
C THR A 105 -49.90 3.24 -3.61
N PRO A 106 -50.67 2.66 -2.66
CA PRO A 106 -50.11 2.07 -1.44
C PRO A 106 -49.27 0.80 -1.68
N LYS A 107 -49.43 0.14 -2.84
CA LYS A 107 -48.59 -1.00 -3.25
C LYS A 107 -47.18 -0.57 -3.72
N GLY A 108 -47.03 0.73 -3.99
CA GLY A 108 -45.84 1.40 -4.47
C GLY A 108 -45.59 1.22 -5.98
N GLU A 109 -45.04 2.23 -6.60
CA GLU A 109 -44.65 2.25 -8.02
C GLU A 109 -43.13 2.28 -8.16
N VAL A 110 -42.57 1.53 -9.11
CA VAL A 110 -41.10 1.43 -9.29
C VAL A 110 -40.64 2.33 -10.43
N SER A 111 -39.67 3.20 -10.18
CA SER A 111 -39.04 4.08 -11.17
C SER A 111 -37.53 3.85 -11.19
N PHE A 112 -37.00 3.56 -12.37
CA PHE A 112 -35.56 3.52 -12.62
C PHE A 112 -35.11 4.90 -13.12
N VAL A 113 -34.14 5.49 -12.42
CA VAL A 113 -33.62 6.83 -12.70
C VAL A 113 -32.12 6.73 -12.94
N GLY A 114 -31.68 6.95 -14.18
CA GLY A 114 -30.27 7.17 -14.53
C GLY A 114 -30.02 8.62 -14.93
N ILE A 115 -28.76 9.04 -14.97
CA ILE A 115 -28.37 10.43 -15.35
C ILE A 115 -28.92 10.84 -16.73
N GLN A 116 -29.09 9.90 -17.67
CA GLN A 116 -29.47 10.21 -19.05
C GLN A 116 -30.89 9.77 -19.42
N GLN A 117 -31.49 8.82 -18.70
CA GLN A 117 -32.81 8.27 -19.03
C GLN A 117 -33.54 7.80 -17.76
N ASN A 118 -34.80 8.22 -17.65
CA ASN A 118 -35.74 7.63 -16.71
C ASN A 118 -36.47 6.50 -17.43
N ILE A 119 -36.39 5.29 -16.89
CA ILE A 119 -37.07 4.12 -17.42
C ILE A 119 -38.07 3.67 -16.37
N GLU A 120 -39.30 3.38 -16.79
CA GLU A 120 -40.33 2.85 -15.91
C GLU A 120 -40.58 1.39 -16.30
N PRO A 121 -40.10 0.42 -15.49
CA PRO A 121 -40.19 -1.00 -15.86
C PRO A 121 -41.62 -1.47 -16.13
N GLU A 122 -42.60 -0.92 -15.42
CA GLU A 122 -44.01 -1.28 -15.53
C GLU A 122 -44.81 -0.37 -16.50
N GLY A 123 -44.21 0.74 -16.96
CA GLY A 123 -44.75 1.63 -18.01
C GLY A 123 -46.05 2.39 -17.68
N ASN A 124 -46.68 2.15 -16.53
CA ASN A 124 -48.00 2.71 -16.17
C ASN A 124 -47.99 3.50 -14.84
N ASN A 125 -46.83 4.03 -14.45
CA ASN A 125 -46.73 4.74 -13.17
C ASN A 125 -47.45 6.10 -13.25
N GLN A 126 -48.21 6.45 -12.21
CA GLN A 126 -48.81 7.77 -12.04
C GLN A 126 -47.79 8.80 -11.54
N TYR A 127 -46.78 8.34 -10.81
CA TYR A 127 -45.70 9.14 -10.26
C TYR A 127 -44.37 8.82 -10.93
N LYS A 128 -43.48 9.82 -10.99
CA LYS A 128 -42.11 9.68 -11.47
C LYS A 128 -41.13 10.42 -10.56
N MET A 129 -39.92 9.91 -10.48
CA MET A 129 -38.81 10.63 -9.87
C MET A 129 -38.13 11.52 -10.92
N THR A 130 -37.92 12.79 -10.59
CA THR A 130 -37.26 13.75 -11.46
C THR A 130 -35.99 14.27 -10.81
N PHE A 131 -34.94 14.41 -11.62
CA PHE A 131 -33.68 15.00 -11.16
C PHE A 131 -33.87 16.47 -10.78
N ALA A 132 -33.40 16.83 -9.58
CA ALA A 132 -33.51 18.17 -9.03
C ALA A 132 -32.13 18.85 -8.83
N GLY A 133 -31.04 18.09 -8.75
CA GLY A 133 -29.70 18.66 -8.64
C GLY A 133 -28.61 17.64 -8.31
N VAL A 134 -27.36 18.07 -8.42
CA VAL A 134 -26.17 17.28 -8.07
C VAL A 134 -25.21 18.14 -7.26
N GLU A 135 -24.61 17.56 -6.23
CA GLU A 135 -23.50 18.15 -5.51
C GLU A 135 -22.23 17.35 -5.77
N MET A 136 -21.12 18.07 -5.94
CA MET A 136 -19.82 17.50 -6.21
C MET A 136 -18.87 17.79 -5.04
N ARG A 137 -17.89 16.92 -4.85
CA ARG A 137 -16.80 17.08 -3.89
C ARG A 137 -15.47 16.76 -4.54
N ASN A 138 -14.40 17.25 -3.92
CA ASN A 138 -13.05 16.85 -4.28
C ASN A 138 -12.63 15.65 -3.44
N ALA A 139 -12.13 14.61 -4.08
CA ALA A 139 -11.67 13.39 -3.43
C ALA A 139 -10.17 13.18 -3.68
N THR A 140 -9.49 12.56 -2.71
CA THR A 140 -8.06 12.23 -2.82
C THR A 140 -7.88 10.74 -2.59
N GLY A 141 -7.27 10.05 -3.54
CA GLY A 141 -6.89 8.65 -3.36
C GLY A 141 -5.59 8.53 -2.58
N LEU A 142 -5.61 7.66 -1.57
CA LEU A 142 -4.46 7.35 -0.72
C LEU A 142 -4.08 5.88 -0.91
N ILE A 143 -2.79 5.63 -1.17
CA ILE A 143 -2.24 4.27 -1.13
C ILE A 143 -1.53 4.04 0.20
N VAL A 144 -1.85 2.90 0.81
CA VAL A 144 -1.19 2.42 2.01
C VAL A 144 -0.12 1.42 1.59
N ARG A 145 1.15 1.75 1.84
CA ARG A 145 2.26 0.83 1.65
C ARG A 145 2.78 0.36 3.01
N LYS A 146 3.03 -0.95 3.12
CA LYS A 146 3.72 -1.55 4.27
C LYS A 146 5.04 -2.15 3.78
N ASP A 147 6.15 -1.68 4.33
CA ASP A 147 7.48 -2.22 4.01
C ASP A 147 8.03 -3.02 5.19
N LEU A 148 8.17 -4.33 5.00
CA LEU A 148 8.71 -5.26 5.99
C LEU A 148 10.07 -5.81 5.58
N THR A 149 10.64 -5.35 4.47
CA THR A 149 11.87 -5.93 3.91
C THR A 149 13.12 -5.26 4.48
N LEU A 150 12.99 -4.02 4.99
CA LEU A 150 14.12 -3.21 5.44
C LEU A 150 14.97 -3.89 6.54
N TRP A 151 14.33 -4.52 7.52
CA TRP A 151 15.05 -5.20 8.61
C TRP A 151 15.74 -6.49 8.12
N ILE A 152 15.13 -7.21 7.16
CA ILE A 152 15.72 -8.40 6.53
C ILE A 152 16.99 -8.00 5.77
N LEU A 153 16.93 -6.90 5.00
CA LEU A 153 18.10 -6.33 4.33
C LEU A 153 19.17 -5.90 5.33
N GLY A 154 18.78 -5.32 6.47
CA GLY A 154 19.69 -4.95 7.55
C GLY A 154 20.44 -6.16 8.13
N ILE A 155 19.73 -7.25 8.42
CA ILE A 155 20.35 -8.49 8.92
C ILE A 155 21.24 -9.12 7.85
N GLY A 156 20.77 -9.20 6.60
CA GLY A 156 21.57 -9.75 5.49
C GLY A 156 22.86 -8.95 5.26
N GLY A 157 22.77 -7.62 5.28
CA GLY A 157 23.92 -6.73 5.19
C GLY A 157 24.90 -6.89 6.36
N PHE A 158 24.39 -7.11 7.57
CA PHE A 158 25.23 -7.39 8.74
C PHE A 158 26.00 -8.71 8.61
N ILE A 159 25.31 -9.80 8.25
CA ILE A 159 25.94 -11.12 8.05
C ILE A 159 27.00 -11.03 6.94
N PHE A 160 26.67 -10.36 5.84
CA PHE A 160 27.61 -10.11 4.75
C PHE A 160 28.86 -9.35 5.23
N MET A 161 28.68 -8.27 6.00
CA MET A 161 29.80 -7.49 6.53
C MET A 161 30.72 -8.33 7.42
N VAL A 162 30.14 -9.20 8.27
CA VAL A 162 30.91 -10.14 9.11
C VAL A 162 31.74 -11.10 8.23
N GLY A 163 31.15 -11.64 7.17
CA GLY A 163 31.86 -12.53 6.24
C GLY A 163 33.03 -11.83 5.53
N VAL A 164 32.85 -10.59 5.09
CA VAL A 164 33.93 -9.78 4.48
C VAL A 164 35.07 -9.57 5.48
N ILE A 165 34.77 -9.21 6.72
CA ILE A 165 35.77 -9.03 7.78
C ILE A 165 36.51 -10.34 8.02
N GLN A 166 35.82 -11.47 8.16
CA GLN A 166 36.47 -12.77 8.32
C GLN A 166 37.40 -13.09 7.14
N GLY A 167 36.94 -12.91 5.90
CA GLY A 167 37.76 -13.16 4.71
C GLY A 167 38.99 -12.25 4.59
N MET A 168 38.87 -10.97 4.98
CA MET A 168 39.98 -10.03 4.93
C MET A 168 41.03 -10.26 6.03
N TYR A 169 40.60 -10.64 7.23
CA TYR A 169 41.49 -10.75 8.39
C TYR A 169 42.05 -12.17 8.60
N TRP A 170 41.40 -13.22 8.08
CA TRP A 170 41.88 -14.60 8.18
C TRP A 170 42.93 -14.92 7.12
N ASN A 171 44.11 -14.33 7.27
CA ASN A 171 45.25 -14.65 6.42
C ASN A 171 45.74 -16.07 6.76
N HIS A 172 45.91 -16.93 5.75
CA HIS A 172 46.54 -18.23 5.95
C HIS A 172 47.99 -18.03 6.40
N ARG A 173 48.29 -18.47 7.62
CA ARG A 173 49.62 -18.51 8.21
C ARG A 173 50.02 -19.97 8.39
N ARG A 174 51.23 -20.33 7.95
CA ARG A 174 51.78 -21.67 8.13
C ARG A 174 53.14 -21.54 8.80
N ILE A 175 53.35 -22.32 9.85
CA ILE A 175 54.64 -22.42 10.55
C ILE A 175 55.00 -23.90 10.53
N TRP A 176 56.20 -24.19 10.04
CA TRP A 176 56.77 -25.52 10.05
C TRP A 176 57.94 -25.53 11.03
N ILE A 177 57.97 -26.56 11.87
CA ILE A 177 59.04 -26.82 12.83
C ILE A 177 59.56 -28.21 12.54
N GLN A 178 60.84 -28.33 12.26
CA GLN A 178 61.50 -29.60 11.98
C GLN A 178 62.78 -29.71 12.79
N ARG A 179 63.04 -30.89 13.36
CA ARG A 179 64.33 -31.22 13.98
C ARG A 179 65.18 -31.96 12.97
N VAL A 180 66.36 -31.43 12.65
CA VAL A 180 67.32 -32.04 11.72
C VAL A 180 68.64 -32.20 12.47
N LYS A 181 69.06 -33.46 12.71
CA LYS A 181 70.18 -33.79 13.60
C LYS A 181 69.96 -33.19 15.01
N ASP A 182 70.87 -32.33 15.47
CA ASP A 182 70.83 -31.62 16.76
C ASP A 182 70.33 -30.17 16.66
N GLU A 183 69.83 -29.75 15.48
CA GLU A 183 69.34 -28.39 15.24
C GLU A 183 67.82 -28.34 15.02
N TRP A 184 67.21 -27.24 15.47
CA TRP A 184 65.81 -26.91 15.22
C TRP A 184 65.69 -25.95 14.04
N TRP A 185 64.94 -26.35 13.02
CA TRP A 185 64.65 -25.53 11.84
C TRP A 185 63.21 -25.04 11.92
N ILE A 186 63.03 -23.73 11.87
CA ILE A 186 61.72 -23.08 11.89
C ILE A 186 61.56 -22.30 10.60
N ALA A 187 60.49 -22.56 9.87
CA ALA A 187 60.11 -21.83 8.67
C ALA A 187 58.67 -21.31 8.81
N GLY A 188 58.44 -20.06 8.42
CA GLY A 188 57.12 -19.45 8.39
C GLY A 188 56.77 -19.00 6.98
N HIS A 189 55.52 -19.15 6.58
CA HIS A 189 54.97 -18.53 5.38
C HIS A 189 53.63 -17.87 5.70
N THR A 190 53.48 -16.63 5.26
CA THR A 190 52.22 -15.90 5.27
C THR A 190 52.07 -15.11 3.97
N ASN A 191 50.83 -15.00 3.48
CA ASN A 191 50.52 -14.24 2.28
C ASN A 191 50.59 -12.71 2.53
N LYS A 192 50.26 -12.26 3.76
CA LYS A 192 50.31 -10.85 4.18
C LYS A 192 50.80 -10.73 5.64
N HIS A 193 51.29 -9.54 6.02
CA HIS A 193 51.74 -9.22 7.40
C HIS A 193 52.89 -10.10 7.96
N TRP A 194 54.03 -10.15 7.27
CA TRP A 194 55.24 -10.84 7.72
C TRP A 194 55.70 -10.41 9.13
N PHE A 195 55.65 -9.11 9.44
CA PHE A 195 56.03 -8.56 10.74
C PHE A 195 55.20 -9.14 11.91
N GLY A 196 53.90 -9.36 11.69
CA GLY A 196 53.03 -9.97 12.70
C GLY A 196 53.37 -11.43 12.94
N LEU A 197 53.62 -12.20 11.87
CA LEU A 197 54.06 -13.60 11.98
C LEU A 197 55.40 -13.70 12.73
N ARG A 198 56.33 -12.78 12.48
CA ARG A 198 57.63 -12.75 13.19
C ARG A 198 57.44 -12.53 14.69
N LYS A 199 56.66 -11.52 15.08
CA LYS A 199 56.38 -11.22 16.49
C LYS A 199 55.66 -12.38 17.20
N ASP A 200 54.78 -13.08 16.49
CA ASP A 200 54.11 -14.26 17.03
C ASP A 200 55.10 -15.42 17.25
N ILE A 201 56.03 -15.66 16.30
CA ILE A 201 57.10 -16.66 16.45
C ILE A 201 58.05 -16.26 17.60
N GLU A 202 58.46 -15.00 17.67
CA GLU A 202 59.30 -14.47 18.77
C GLU A 202 58.66 -14.76 20.13
N LYS A 203 57.37 -14.46 20.28
CA LYS A 203 56.59 -14.68 21.50
C LYS A 203 56.42 -16.16 21.84
N VAL A 204 56.26 -17.04 20.85
CA VAL A 204 56.15 -18.49 21.09
C VAL A 204 57.49 -19.10 21.53
N LEU A 205 58.61 -18.56 21.04
CA LEU A 205 59.96 -19.03 21.39
C LEU A 205 60.53 -18.39 22.66
N GLU A 206 59.94 -17.29 23.12
CA GLU A 206 60.31 -16.60 24.36
C GLU A 206 60.22 -17.56 25.56
N GLY A 207 61.35 -17.77 26.26
CA GLY A 207 61.44 -18.71 27.38
C GLY A 207 61.73 -20.17 27.01
N THR A 208 61.91 -20.49 25.72
CA THR A 208 62.33 -21.82 25.27
C THR A 208 63.85 -21.89 25.03
N THR A 209 64.41 -23.09 24.98
CA THR A 209 65.82 -23.32 24.62
C THR A 209 66.09 -23.21 23.11
N ILE A 210 65.06 -22.87 22.31
CA ILE A 210 65.14 -22.81 20.86
C ILE A 210 65.57 -21.39 20.46
N PRO A 211 66.67 -21.22 19.68
CA PRO A 211 67.12 -19.90 19.26
C PRO A 211 66.12 -19.26 18.29
N GLN A 212 66.08 -17.91 18.28
CA GLN A 212 65.25 -17.16 17.35
C GLN A 212 65.69 -17.43 15.90
N PRO A 213 64.74 -17.64 14.97
CA PRO A 213 65.07 -17.95 13.58
C PRO A 213 65.74 -16.75 12.88
N TYR A 214 66.77 -17.05 12.09
CA TYR A 214 67.52 -16.07 11.31
C TYR A 214 66.73 -15.61 10.07
N ASP A 215 66.51 -14.31 9.92
CA ASP A 215 65.76 -13.73 8.78
C ASP A 215 66.68 -13.47 7.59
N LYS A 216 66.64 -14.36 6.59
CA LYS A 216 67.48 -14.29 5.39
C LYS A 216 67.28 -13.02 4.54
N VAL A 217 66.18 -12.28 4.70
CA VAL A 217 65.87 -11.09 3.90
C VAL A 217 66.51 -9.82 4.48
N ILE A 218 66.72 -9.76 5.80
CA ILE A 218 67.26 -8.57 6.48
C ILE A 218 68.79 -8.55 6.37
N ASP A 219 69.45 -9.71 6.51
CA ASP A 219 70.92 -9.76 6.51
C ASP A 219 71.55 -9.61 5.13
N GLN A 220 70.81 -9.80 4.03
CA GLN A 220 71.28 -9.45 2.69
C GLN A 220 71.43 -7.94 2.46
N LYS A 221 70.85 -7.08 3.30
CA LYS A 221 71.01 -5.62 3.20
C LYS A 221 72.22 -5.07 3.95
N ILE A 222 72.90 -5.90 4.75
CA ILE A 222 74.00 -5.49 5.64
C ILE A 222 75.36 -6.04 5.15
N SER A 223 75.37 -6.79 4.04
CA SER A 223 76.59 -7.34 3.43
C SER A 223 76.95 -6.73 2.09
#